data_AF-A0A840DTG7-F1
#
_entry.id   AF-A0A840DTG7-F1
#
_cell.length_a   1.000
_cell.length_b   1.000
_cell.length_c   1.000
_cell.angle_alpha   90.00
_cell.angle_beta   90.00
_cell.angle_gamma   90.00
#
_symmetry.space_group_name_H-M   'P 1'
#
loop_
_entity.id
_entity.type
_entity.pdbx_description
1 polymer ?
#
loop_
_entity_poly.entity_id
_entity_poly.type
_entity_poly.pdbx_seq_one_letter_code
_entity_poly.pdbx_strand_id
1 'polypeptide(L)'
;MFDPHARVKWTEKEETVWGTNVERTKTGRAPIGFDGKPVELHHLNQTPDGPLAEMSHEFHKKYTSVIHAPSKTHQSLIEREKFNKWREEYWKERAKGYREQKNSNLGEIIDMKWGIIGLDFDRWGQEHRQ
;
A
#
# COMPACT_ATOMS: atom_id res chain seq x y z
N MET A 1 10.72 1.17 7.55
CA MET A 1 10.15 1.26 6.20
C MET A 1 9.95 2.72 5.81
N PHE A 2 9.21 3.50 6.61
CA PHE A 2 9.07 4.95 6.51
C PHE A 2 8.73 5.52 7.89
N ASP A 3 8.82 6.83 8.07
CA ASP A 3 8.29 7.55 9.24
C ASP A 3 6.94 8.21 8.86
N PRO A 4 5.82 7.89 9.53
CA PRO A 4 4.50 8.45 9.21
C PRO A 4 4.41 9.97 9.37
N HIS A 5 5.23 10.57 10.24
CA HIS A 5 5.22 12.00 10.53
C HIS A 5 6.30 12.79 9.79
N ALA A 6 7.17 12.11 9.03
CA ALA A 6 8.17 12.78 8.21
C ALA A 6 7.51 13.72 7.19
N ARG A 7 8.01 14.96 7.12
CA ARG A 7 7.58 15.93 6.10
C ARG A 7 8.18 15.56 4.74
N VAL A 8 7.30 15.47 3.75
CA VAL A 8 7.60 15.08 2.37
C VAL A 8 6.90 16.04 1.40
N LYS A 9 7.32 16.01 0.14
CA LYS A 9 6.69 16.78 -0.94
C LYS A 9 6.12 15.88 -2.04
N TRP A 10 5.06 16.32 -2.69
CA TRP A 10 4.50 15.68 -3.89
C TRP A 10 3.87 16.71 -4.82
N THR A 11 3.61 16.29 -6.05
CA THR A 11 2.90 17.10 -7.03
C THR A 11 1.41 16.76 -7.02
N GLU A 12 0.58 17.79 -6.98
CA GLU A 12 -0.88 17.69 -7.06
C GLU A 12 -1.38 18.86 -7.91
N LYS A 13 -2.10 18.54 -9.00
CA LYS A 13 -2.60 19.56 -9.95
C LYS A 13 -1.51 20.56 -10.37
N GLU A 14 -0.33 20.04 -10.70
CA GLU A 14 0.87 20.81 -11.10
C GLU A 14 1.51 21.68 -10.00
N GLU A 15 0.96 21.67 -8.78
CA GLU A 15 1.52 22.38 -7.63
C GLU A 15 2.35 21.45 -6.73
N THR A 16 3.37 22.02 -6.08
CA THR A 16 4.12 21.30 -5.04
C THR A 16 3.42 21.44 -3.70
N VAL A 17 2.97 20.31 -3.17
CA VAL A 17 2.37 20.21 -1.82
C VAL A 17 3.40 19.66 -0.86
N TRP A 18 3.38 20.16 0.38
CA TRP A 18 4.15 19.64 1.50
C TRP A 18 3.23 19.12 2.59
N GLY A 19 3.60 17.99 3.19
CA GLY A 19 2.85 17.40 4.30
C GLY A 19 3.57 16.19 4.86
N THR A 20 2.98 15.57 5.87
CA THR A 20 3.46 14.32 6.45
C THR A 20 3.21 13.13 5.51
N ASN A 21 3.91 12.02 5.74
CA ASN A 21 3.62 10.76 5.05
C ASN A 21 2.16 10.31 5.25
N VAL A 22 1.58 10.52 6.44
CA VAL A 22 0.16 10.26 6.67
C VAL A 22 -0.73 11.10 5.75
N GLU A 23 -0.48 12.41 5.64
CA GLU A 23 -1.26 13.28 4.75
C GLU A 23 -1.11 12.89 3.28
N ARG A 24 0.12 12.56 2.86
CA ARG A 24 0.39 11.99 1.53
C ARG A 24 -0.44 10.73 1.28
N THR A 25 -0.46 9.78 2.22
CA THR A 25 -1.19 8.50 2.06
C THR A 25 -2.71 8.66 2.00
N LYS A 26 -3.28 9.65 2.69
CA LYS A 26 -4.72 9.98 2.58
C LYS A 26 -5.15 10.35 1.17
N THR A 27 -4.22 10.77 0.32
CA THR A 27 -4.48 11.07 -1.09
C THR A 27 -4.32 9.86 -2.02
N GLY A 28 -4.11 8.65 -1.48
CA GLY A 28 -3.86 7.42 -2.23
C GLY A 28 -2.42 7.24 -2.72
N ARG A 29 -1.51 8.14 -2.33
CA ARG A 29 -0.10 8.06 -2.70
C ARG A 29 0.67 7.21 -1.68
N ALA A 30 1.58 6.35 -2.15
CA ALA A 30 2.48 5.63 -1.25
C ALA A 30 3.30 6.60 -0.36
N PRO A 31 3.57 6.25 0.90
CA PRO A 31 4.46 7.04 1.76
C PRO A 31 5.88 7.01 1.18
N ILE A 32 6.69 8.01 1.52
CA ILE A 32 8.12 8.03 1.19
C ILE A 32 8.89 7.24 2.24
N GLY A 33 9.61 6.22 1.78
CA GLY A 33 10.50 5.38 2.55
C GLY A 33 11.75 6.08 3.04
N PHE A 34 12.50 5.41 3.92
CA PHE A 34 13.80 5.90 4.39
C PHE A 34 14.86 6.01 3.30
N ASP A 35 14.65 5.34 2.16
CA ASP A 35 15.45 5.47 0.95
C ASP A 35 15.06 6.70 0.09
N GLY A 36 14.12 7.52 0.56
CA GLY A 36 13.66 8.71 -0.15
C GLY A 36 12.78 8.41 -1.36
N LYS A 37 12.33 7.16 -1.53
CA LYS A 37 11.47 6.71 -2.63
C LYS A 37 10.09 6.28 -2.12
N PRO A 38 9.05 6.28 -2.97
CA PRO A 38 7.77 5.71 -2.59
C PRO A 38 7.92 4.26 -2.14
N VAL A 39 7.28 3.88 -1.04
CA VAL A 39 7.18 2.48 -0.62
C VAL A 39 6.40 1.70 -1.67
N GLU A 40 6.90 0.52 -2.00
CA GLU A 40 6.35 -0.32 -3.05
C GLU A 40 5.53 -1.46 -2.46
N LEU A 41 4.47 -1.83 -3.19
CA LEU A 41 3.64 -2.98 -2.90
C LEU A 41 4.01 -4.11 -3.84
N HIS A 42 4.27 -5.29 -3.29
CA HIS A 42 4.66 -6.48 -4.05
C HIS A 42 3.79 -7.67 -3.66
N HIS A 43 3.16 -8.31 -4.64
CA HIS A 43 2.47 -9.58 -4.43
C HIS A 43 3.48 -10.73 -4.49
N LEU A 44 3.62 -11.50 -3.40
CA LEU A 44 4.62 -12.56 -3.28
C LEU A 44 4.47 -13.66 -4.34
N ASN A 45 3.23 -13.96 -4.74
CA ASN A 45 2.94 -15.01 -5.72
C ASN A 45 2.59 -14.47 -7.11
N GLN A 46 2.73 -13.15 -7.35
CA GLN A 46 2.35 -12.51 -8.62
C GLN A 46 0.87 -12.75 -9.02
N THR A 47 0.02 -13.07 -8.04
CA THR A 47 -1.43 -13.21 -8.17
C THR A 47 -2.11 -12.05 -7.47
N PRO A 48 -3.23 -11.52 -8.00
CA PRO A 48 -3.99 -10.43 -7.35
C PRO A 48 -4.43 -10.75 -5.92
N ASP A 49 -4.79 -12.01 -5.65
CA ASP A 49 -5.27 -12.46 -4.33
C ASP A 49 -4.13 -12.99 -3.43
N GLY A 50 -2.88 -12.84 -3.86
CA GLY A 50 -1.71 -13.34 -3.14
C GLY A 50 -1.32 -12.45 -1.95
N PRO A 51 -0.53 -12.98 -1.00
CA PRO A 51 0.00 -12.15 0.09
C PRO A 51 0.77 -10.94 -0.44
N LEU A 52 0.54 -9.79 0.18
CA LEU A 52 1.14 -8.51 -0.17
C LEU A 52 2.26 -8.16 0.81
N ALA A 53 3.39 -7.69 0.29
CA ALA A 53 4.47 -7.11 1.06
C ALA A 53 4.64 -5.63 0.71
N GLU A 54 4.63 -4.77 1.72
CA GLU A 54 5.20 -3.42 1.62
C GLU A 54 6.74 -3.57 1.66
N MET A 55 7.48 -2.86 0.81
CA MET A 55 8.95 -2.86 0.84
C MET A 55 9.53 -1.55 0.31
N SER A 56 10.81 -1.29 0.63
CA SER A 56 11.51 -0.12 0.08
C SER A 56 11.88 -0.35 -1.39
N HIS A 57 11.97 0.73 -2.15
CA HIS A 57 12.38 0.68 -3.56
C HIS A 57 13.78 0.06 -3.71
N GLU A 58 14.72 0.45 -2.86
CA GLU A 58 16.08 -0.09 -2.93
C GLU A 58 16.13 -1.60 -2.65
N PHE A 59 15.27 -2.11 -1.76
CA PHE A 59 15.15 -3.55 -1.52
C PHE A 59 14.57 -4.26 -2.73
N HIS A 60 13.45 -3.76 -3.26
CA HIS A 60 12.78 -4.31 -4.44
C HIS A 60 13.72 -4.37 -5.67
N LYS A 61 14.47 -3.29 -5.89
CA LYS A 61 15.47 -3.21 -6.95
C LYS A 61 16.61 -4.19 -6.73
N LYS A 62 17.17 -4.26 -5.51
CA LYS A 62 18.31 -5.14 -5.20
C LYS A 62 17.96 -6.61 -5.35
N TYR A 63 16.76 -7.02 -4.94
CA TYR A 63 16.33 -8.42 -4.93
C TYR A 63 15.33 -8.76 -6.03
N THR A 64 15.26 -7.93 -7.08
CA THR A 64 14.28 -8.08 -8.17
C THR A 64 14.30 -9.47 -8.80
N SER A 65 15.48 -10.06 -8.99
CA SER A 65 15.65 -11.40 -9.58
C SER A 65 15.13 -12.52 -8.68
N VAL A 66 15.08 -12.30 -7.37
CA VAL A 66 14.58 -13.26 -6.38
C VAL A 66 13.07 -13.12 -6.23
N ILE A 67 12.58 -11.89 -6.07
CA ILE A 67 11.15 -11.61 -5.80
C ILE A 67 10.28 -11.67 -7.06
N HIS A 68 10.85 -11.49 -8.25
CA HIS A 68 10.17 -11.69 -9.53
C HIS A 68 10.66 -12.93 -10.27
N ALA A 69 11.28 -13.88 -9.57
CA ALA A 69 11.68 -15.15 -10.17
C ALA A 69 10.44 -15.81 -10.79
N PRO A 70 10.37 -15.93 -12.13
CA PRO A 70 9.20 -16.52 -12.77
C PRO A 70 9.11 -17.97 -12.31
N SER A 71 7.99 -18.35 -11.70
CA SER A 71 7.73 -19.77 -11.55
C SER A 71 7.60 -20.34 -12.95
N LYS A 72 8.22 -21.50 -13.23
CA LYS A 72 8.14 -22.17 -14.54
C LYS A 72 6.69 -22.50 -14.96
N THR A 73 5.73 -22.29 -14.06
CA THR A 73 4.32 -22.66 -14.18
C THR A 73 3.34 -21.48 -14.15
N HIS A 74 3.76 -20.26 -13.81
CA HIS A 74 2.83 -19.11 -13.68
C HIS A 74 3.46 -17.80 -14.15
N GLN A 75 2.84 -17.19 -15.16
CA GLN A 75 3.05 -15.78 -15.53
C GLN A 75 2.23 -14.89 -14.57
N SER A 76 2.65 -13.64 -14.38
CA SER A 76 1.91 -12.69 -13.55
C SER A 76 0.49 -12.51 -14.06
N LEU A 77 -0.50 -12.69 -13.18
CA LEU A 77 -1.92 -12.47 -13.48
C LEU A 77 -2.37 -11.06 -13.09
N ILE A 78 -1.44 -10.19 -12.71
CA ILE A 78 -1.72 -8.83 -12.26
C ILE A 78 -1.98 -7.94 -13.47
N GLU A 79 -3.23 -7.54 -13.62
CA GLU A 79 -3.62 -6.48 -14.54
C GLU A 79 -3.21 -5.12 -13.94
N ARG A 80 -2.35 -4.39 -14.65
CA ARG A 80 -1.63 -3.22 -14.10
C ARG A 80 -2.56 -2.05 -13.79
N GLU A 81 -3.60 -1.83 -14.59
CA GLU A 81 -4.54 -0.73 -14.35
C GLU A 81 -5.40 -0.99 -13.12
N LYS A 82 -5.95 -2.20 -12.99
CA LYS A 82 -6.64 -2.67 -11.79
C LYS A 82 -5.75 -2.57 -10.55
N PHE A 83 -4.50 -3.00 -10.64
CA PHE A 83 -3.55 -2.90 -9.53
C PHE A 83 -3.26 -1.44 -9.14
N ASN A 84 -3.11 -0.54 -10.12
CA ASN A 84 -2.86 0.87 -9.84
C ASN A 84 -4.04 1.51 -9.07
N LYS A 85 -5.28 1.23 -9.49
CA LYS A 85 -6.50 1.69 -8.79
C LYS A 85 -6.58 1.10 -7.38
N TRP A 86 -6.36 -0.20 -7.26
CA TRP A 86 -6.38 -0.89 -5.97
C TRP A 86 -5.31 -0.33 -5.01
N ARG A 87 -4.11 -0.05 -5.52
CA ARG A 87 -3.00 0.52 -4.73
C ARG A 87 -3.37 1.88 -4.14
N GLU A 88 -4.10 2.72 -4.87
CA GLU A 88 -4.56 4.00 -4.33
C GLU A 88 -5.50 3.81 -3.15
N GLU A 89 -6.46 2.91 -3.26
CA GLU A 89 -7.38 2.58 -2.17
C GLU A 89 -6.65 1.93 -0.99
N TYR A 90 -5.72 1.01 -1.25
CA TYR A 90 -4.86 0.41 -0.22
C TYR A 90 -4.19 1.49 0.64
N TRP A 91 -3.57 2.50 0.02
CA TRP A 91 -2.88 3.55 0.79
C TRP A 91 -3.84 4.47 1.54
N LYS A 92 -5.04 4.75 1.01
CA LYS A 92 -6.08 5.51 1.73
C LYS A 92 -6.54 4.75 2.97
N GLU A 93 -6.80 3.44 2.84
CA GLU A 93 -7.16 2.59 3.98
C GLU A 93 -6.02 2.49 5.00
N ARG A 94 -4.78 2.28 4.52
CA ARG A 94 -3.58 2.26 5.36
C ARG A 94 -3.42 3.54 6.19
N ALA A 95 -3.82 4.68 5.65
CA ALA A 95 -3.79 5.97 6.33
C ALA A 95 -4.78 6.08 7.50
N LYS A 96 -5.91 5.35 7.45
CA LYS A 96 -6.93 5.36 8.52
C LYS A 96 -6.41 4.79 9.82
N GLY A 97 -5.56 3.76 9.76
CA GLY A 97 -4.92 3.19 10.96
C GLY A 97 -4.13 4.21 11.78
N TYR A 98 -3.56 5.25 11.15
CA TYR A 98 -2.87 6.33 11.86
C TYR A 98 -3.84 7.36 12.48
N ARG A 99 -5.04 7.53 11.90
CA ARG A 99 -6.10 8.38 12.48
C ARG A 99 -6.64 7.75 13.76
N GLU A 100 -6.85 6.43 13.76
CA GLU A 100 -7.36 5.68 14.92
C GLU A 100 -6.36 5.67 16.08
N GLN A 101 -5.06 5.57 15.80
CA GLN A 101 -4.01 5.74 16.82
C GLN A 101 -4.03 7.15 17.44
N LYS A 102 -4.26 8.20 16.64
CA LYS A 102 -4.38 9.57 17.18
C LYS A 102 -5.62 9.75 18.06
N ASN A 103 -6.73 9.10 17.70
CA ASN A 103 -7.98 9.19 18.45
C ASN A 103 -7.98 8.36 19.75
N SER A 104 -7.35 7.18 19.76
CA SER A 104 -7.20 6.34 20.96
C SER A 104 -6.28 6.95 22.02
N ASN A 105 -5.33 7.81 21.62
CA ASN A 105 -4.48 8.57 22.56
C ASN A 105 -5.21 9.75 23.25
N LEU A 106 -6.49 10.00 22.96
CA LEU A 106 -7.28 11.12 23.52
C LEU A 106 -8.45 10.68 24.43
N GLY A 107 -8.57 9.40 24.77
CA GLY A 107 -9.52 8.91 25.77
C GLY A 107 -10.37 7.75 25.27
N GLU A 108 -10.48 6.74 26.13
CA GLU A 108 -11.37 5.57 26.10
C GLU A 108 -10.82 4.26 25.52
N ILE A 109 -11.29 3.20 26.18
CA ILE A 109 -10.74 1.85 26.29
C ILE A 109 -10.77 1.08 24.97
N ILE A 110 -9.74 0.28 24.78
CA ILE A 110 -9.40 -0.52 23.59
C ILE A 110 -10.39 -1.67 23.37
N ASP A 111 -10.80 -1.91 22.11
CA ASP A 111 -11.02 -3.27 21.58
C ASP A 111 -10.07 -3.49 20.39
N MET A 112 -8.97 -4.19 20.67
CA MET A 112 -7.95 -4.59 19.70
C MET A 112 -8.39 -5.91 19.09
N LYS A 113 -9.12 -5.84 17.98
CA LYS A 113 -9.46 -7.01 17.18
C LYS A 113 -9.24 -6.77 15.69
N TRP A 114 -7.98 -6.64 15.27
CA TRP A 114 -7.61 -6.77 13.86
C TRP A 114 -6.31 -7.57 13.70
N GLY A 115 -6.44 -8.89 13.89
CA GLY A 115 -5.60 -9.84 13.19
C GLY A 115 -6.01 -9.86 11.72
N ILE A 116 -5.03 -9.85 10.82
CA ILE A 116 -5.15 -10.14 9.38
C ILE A 116 -6.33 -9.42 8.72
N ILE A 117 -6.13 -8.16 8.30
CA ILE A 117 -7.03 -7.55 7.31
C ILE A 117 -6.75 -8.23 5.97
N GLY A 118 -7.35 -9.40 5.79
CA GLY A 118 -7.87 -9.78 4.49
C GLY A 118 -8.90 -8.73 4.14
N LEU A 119 -8.59 -7.89 3.16
CA LEU A 119 -9.62 -7.15 2.45
C LEU A 119 -10.57 -8.21 1.89
N ASP A 120 -11.79 -8.24 2.40
CA ASP A 120 -12.83 -9.18 1.97
C ASP A 120 -13.22 -8.84 0.52
N PHE A 121 -12.56 -9.51 -0.42
CA PHE A 121 -12.63 -9.25 -1.86
C PHE A 121 -13.57 -10.21 -2.59
N ASP A 122 -14.42 -10.93 -1.86
CA ASP A 122 -15.47 -11.79 -2.45
C ASP A 122 -16.45 -11.00 -3.33
N ARG A 123 -16.50 -9.67 -3.19
CA ARG A 123 -17.35 -8.79 -4.01
C ARG A 123 -16.77 -8.41 -5.36
N TRP A 124 -15.46 -8.48 -5.56
CA TRP A 124 -14.84 -8.06 -6.83
C TRP A 124 -14.90 -9.14 -7.92
N GLY A 125 -14.94 -10.42 -7.53
CA GLY A 125 -15.07 -11.55 -8.45
C GLY A 125 -16.45 -11.67 -9.15
N GLN A 126 -17.43 -10.84 -8.79
CA GLN A 126 -18.79 -10.93 -9.31
C GLN A 126 -19.18 -9.79 -10.28
N GLU A 127 -18.46 -8.66 -10.33
CA GLU A 127 -18.90 -7.49 -11.10
C GLU A 127 -18.40 -7.43 -12.55
N HIS A 128 -17.59 -8.39 -13.02
CA HIS A 128 -17.14 -8.44 -14.42
C HIS A 128 -17.25 -9.83 -15.06
N ARG A 129 -18.39 -10.50 -14.84
CA ARG A 129 -18.91 -11.51 -15.78
C ARG A 129 -20.12 -10.95 -16.51
N GLN A 130 -19.87 -10.22 -17.60
CA GLN A 130 -20.65 -10.23 -18.85
C GLN A 130 -19.73 -9.82 -19.99
#